data_AF-A0A6A6K483-F1
#
_entry.id   AF-A0A6A6K483-F1
#
_cell.length_a   1.000
_cell.length_b   1.000
_cell.length_c   1.000
_cell.angle_alpha   90.00
_cell.angle_beta   90.00
_cell.angle_gamma   90.00
#
_symmetry.space_group_name_H-M   'P 1'
#
loop_
_entity.id
_entity.type
_entity.pdbx_description
1 polymer ?
#
loop_
_entity_poly.entity_id
_entity_poly.type
_entity_poly.pdbx_seq_one_letter_code
_entity_poly.pdbx_strand_id
1 'polypeptide(L)'
;MGCQLLCCDVAPRHLATAVVALIWLFITAGSTYANTASNATAADDTATKVICNVIVFVQKLGLPIMTGVILGSSIMAIFGRLAWPAIVMLVVFTAIFFGAGKLMAKFAAGLGSEIGDAKNFECKGEGFVQKLGLPIMTGVILGSSIMAIFGKLAWPAIVMLVVFTAIFFGAGKLMAKFAAGINGDEASKFNCVDGGNATLSVGLGIGFLYDRYQSSQGEVVNVYSSRKEELLRDLFGKFTAETGIKVQYINDEAAQLIARMESEGMYSKADVFLTADAVNLILAKKRGLLQAVRSNVLEQVIPARYRDVEGYWFGLTKRARVVVYNKALVDVGDLSTYEDLANPKWKGKILVRSSSSPYNQSLIAFMIASNGSAATRAWVRGLVANFARKPSGGDTDQIYAAAAGEGGIAIVNSYYWGRVSASSGKTDQDAASKLAVFFPNQREGEGAMVNISGGAIAKHARNFANAVRLLEFLSSAEAQKIYAYVNQEYPIVQGVECSSVLQSWGEFRESELPLQDLEEHLAEAVLIADEEGWK
;
A
#
# COMPACT_ATOMS: atom_id res chain seq x y z
N MET A 1 -45.18 -7.22 20.52
CA MET A 1 -45.02 -7.63 19.11
C MET A 1 -43.91 -6.79 18.50
N GLY A 2 -42.93 -7.43 17.85
CA GLY A 2 -42.02 -6.78 16.90
C GLY A 2 -40.69 -6.25 17.46
N CYS A 3 -39.71 -7.14 17.58
CA CYS A 3 -38.28 -6.81 17.74
C CYS A 3 -37.65 -6.77 16.33
N GLN A 4 -36.89 -5.73 15.99
CA GLN A 4 -36.13 -5.68 14.73
C GLN A 4 -34.74 -5.04 14.93
N LEU A 5 -33.75 -5.93 14.84
CA LEU A 5 -32.33 -5.81 14.49
C LEU A 5 -31.59 -4.48 14.78
N LEU A 6 -30.76 -4.50 15.83
CA LEU A 6 -29.45 -3.87 15.83
C LEU A 6 -28.40 -4.93 15.40
N CYS A 7 -27.74 -4.71 14.26
CA CYS A 7 -26.44 -5.32 13.96
C CYS A 7 -25.36 -4.35 14.47
N CYS A 8 -24.69 -4.71 15.57
CA CYS A 8 -23.52 -4.00 16.07
C CYS A 8 -22.22 -4.67 15.58
N ASP A 9 -21.35 -3.80 15.07
CA ASP A 9 -19.92 -3.98 14.84
C ASP A 9 -19.19 -4.64 16.02
N VAL A 10 -18.33 -5.62 15.71
CA VAL A 10 -17.30 -6.12 16.65
C VAL A 10 -15.95 -6.02 15.96
N ALA A 11 -15.16 -5.02 16.37
CA ALA A 11 -13.79 -4.79 15.90
C ALA A 11 -12.84 -5.97 16.26
N PRO A 12 -11.74 -6.19 15.50
CA PRO A 12 -10.79 -7.29 15.75
C PRO A 12 -10.05 -7.22 17.10
N ARG A 13 -10.05 -6.06 17.79
CA ARG A 13 -9.59 -5.94 19.18
C ARG A 13 -10.49 -6.68 20.18
N HIS A 14 -11.79 -6.77 19.88
CA HIS A 14 -12.75 -7.50 20.70
C HIS A 14 -12.70 -9.01 20.47
N LEU A 15 -12.25 -9.47 19.29
CA LEU A 15 -12.06 -10.90 19.04
C LEU A 15 -10.88 -11.46 19.86
N ALA A 16 -9.76 -10.72 19.91
CA ALA A 16 -8.60 -11.11 20.70
C ALA A 16 -8.87 -11.05 22.22
N THR A 17 -9.56 -10.00 22.69
CA THR A 17 -9.99 -9.92 24.11
C THR A 17 -11.09 -10.92 24.45
N ALA A 18 -12.00 -11.26 23.53
CA ALA A 18 -12.99 -12.31 23.72
C ALA A 18 -12.35 -13.71 23.75
N VAL A 19 -11.34 -13.98 22.92
CA VAL A 19 -10.59 -15.25 22.94
C VAL A 19 -9.77 -15.38 24.23
N VAL A 20 -9.12 -14.30 24.67
CA VAL A 20 -8.40 -14.28 25.96
C VAL A 20 -9.36 -14.39 27.15
N ALA A 21 -10.52 -13.73 27.12
CA ALA A 21 -11.54 -13.84 28.15
C ALA A 21 -12.19 -15.23 28.19
N LEU A 22 -12.42 -15.87 27.04
CA LEU A 22 -12.89 -17.26 26.94
C LEU A 22 -11.86 -18.23 27.53
N ILE A 23 -10.58 -18.06 27.19
CA ILE A 23 -9.49 -18.87 27.75
C ILE A 23 -9.42 -18.67 29.28
N TRP A 24 -9.57 -17.44 29.77
CA TRP A 24 -9.61 -17.14 31.21
C TRP A 24 -10.84 -17.76 31.90
N LEU A 25 -12.02 -17.71 31.27
CA LEU A 25 -13.26 -18.31 31.77
C LEU A 25 -13.16 -19.84 31.86
N PHE A 26 -12.52 -20.49 30.88
CA PHE A 26 -12.24 -21.92 30.90
C PHE A 26 -11.25 -22.32 32.00
N ILE A 27 -10.27 -21.46 32.32
CA ILE A 27 -9.31 -21.69 33.41
C ILE A 27 -9.97 -21.49 34.79
N THR A 28 -10.87 -20.52 34.94
CA THR A 28 -11.60 -20.29 36.20
C THR A 28 -12.73 -21.28 36.45
N ALA A 29 -13.39 -21.80 35.40
CA ALA A 29 -14.43 -22.82 35.56
C ALA A 29 -13.85 -24.20 35.93
N GLY A 30 -12.60 -24.47 35.54
CA GLY A 30 -11.88 -25.70 35.92
C GLY A 30 -11.48 -25.77 37.40
N SER A 31 -11.45 -24.63 38.11
CA SER A 31 -11.06 -24.57 39.52
C SER A 31 -12.24 -24.68 40.50
N THR A 32 -13.48 -24.54 40.03
CA THR A 32 -14.68 -24.70 40.87
C THR A 32 -15.25 -26.12 40.93
N TYR A 33 -14.73 -27.07 40.14
CA TYR A 33 -15.14 -28.49 40.18
C TYR A 33 -14.24 -29.38 41.06
N ALA A 34 -13.19 -28.83 41.65
CA ALA A 34 -12.22 -29.61 42.42
C ALA A 34 -12.51 -29.69 43.95
N ASN A 35 -13.59 -29.08 44.44
CA ASN A 35 -13.83 -28.93 45.89
C ASN A 35 -15.11 -29.60 46.44
N THR A 36 -15.66 -30.60 45.76
CA THR A 36 -16.74 -31.44 46.34
C THR A 36 -16.52 -32.91 46.01
N ALA A 37 -15.49 -33.51 46.60
CA ALA A 37 -15.36 -34.97 46.68
C ALA A 37 -14.49 -35.39 47.88
N SER A 38 -14.75 -34.82 49.06
CA SER A 38 -14.26 -35.39 50.32
C SER A 38 -15.45 -36.00 51.06
N ASN A 39 -15.64 -37.31 50.86
CA ASN A 39 -16.33 -38.29 51.72
C ASN A 39 -17.19 -39.27 50.90
N ALA A 40 -16.60 -40.38 50.46
CA ALA A 40 -17.33 -41.61 50.21
C ALA A 40 -16.40 -42.82 50.39
N THR A 41 -16.74 -43.65 51.36
CA THR A 41 -16.06 -44.90 51.74
C THR A 41 -16.29 -46.01 50.70
N ALA A 42 -15.21 -46.69 50.33
CA ALA A 42 -15.12 -48.12 49.96
C ALA A 42 -16.03 -48.70 48.85
N ALA A 43 -16.53 -47.92 47.89
CA ALA A 43 -17.27 -48.43 46.72
C ALA A 43 -16.78 -47.91 45.34
N ASP A 44 -15.65 -47.20 45.27
CA ASP A 44 -15.32 -46.32 44.14
C ASP A 44 -14.10 -46.73 43.28
N ASP A 45 -13.55 -47.93 43.47
CA ASP A 45 -12.40 -48.39 42.65
C ASP A 45 -12.82 -48.67 41.20
N THR A 46 -14.05 -49.13 40.97
CA THR A 46 -14.53 -49.49 39.63
C THR A 46 -14.89 -48.26 38.79
N ALA A 47 -15.56 -47.25 39.37
CA ALA A 47 -15.93 -46.04 38.63
C ALA A 47 -14.71 -45.17 38.33
N THR A 48 -13.76 -45.06 39.27
CA THR A 48 -12.46 -44.41 39.05
C THR A 48 -11.65 -45.11 37.95
N LYS A 49 -11.61 -46.44 37.92
CA LYS A 49 -10.95 -47.22 36.85
C LYS A 49 -11.61 -47.04 35.49
N VAL A 50 -12.93 -46.98 35.42
CA VAL A 50 -13.67 -46.75 34.18
C VAL A 50 -13.40 -45.34 33.64
N ILE A 51 -13.42 -44.32 34.51
CA ILE A 51 -13.13 -42.94 34.12
C ILE A 51 -11.68 -42.79 33.65
N CYS A 52 -10.71 -43.38 34.34
CA CYS A 52 -9.32 -43.41 33.89
C CYS A 52 -9.15 -44.12 32.53
N ASN A 53 -9.84 -45.24 32.31
CA ASN A 53 -9.78 -45.95 31.02
C ASN A 53 -10.44 -45.15 29.89
N VAL A 54 -11.53 -44.42 30.17
CA VAL A 54 -12.16 -43.53 29.19
C VAL A 54 -11.26 -42.34 28.86
N ILE A 55 -10.59 -41.74 29.84
CA ILE A 55 -9.63 -40.65 29.63
C ILE A 55 -8.43 -41.13 28.81
N VAL A 56 -7.88 -42.30 29.11
CA VAL A 56 -6.78 -42.90 28.34
C VAL A 56 -7.22 -43.29 26.93
N PHE A 57 -8.47 -43.75 26.76
CA PHE A 57 -9.05 -44.05 25.45
C PHE A 57 -9.26 -42.78 24.61
N VAL A 58 -9.80 -41.71 25.22
CA VAL A 58 -9.97 -40.40 24.57
C VAL A 58 -8.61 -39.75 24.26
N GLN A 59 -7.59 -39.91 25.09
CA GLN A 59 -6.24 -39.44 24.77
C GLN A 59 -5.61 -40.26 23.64
N LYS A 60 -5.85 -41.58 23.58
CA LYS A 60 -5.34 -42.44 22.51
C LYS A 60 -6.04 -42.24 21.17
N LEU A 61 -7.33 -41.92 21.14
CA LEU A 61 -8.09 -41.71 19.90
C LEU A 61 -8.22 -40.23 19.51
N GLY A 62 -8.40 -39.35 20.48
CA GLY A 62 -8.61 -37.92 20.27
C GLY A 62 -7.37 -37.21 19.76
N LEU A 63 -6.18 -37.54 20.26
CA LEU A 63 -4.94 -36.88 19.84
C LEU A 63 -4.60 -37.17 18.36
N PRO A 64 -4.67 -38.42 17.85
CA PRO A 64 -4.46 -38.70 16.44
C PRO A 64 -5.53 -38.10 15.51
N ILE A 65 -6.80 -38.11 15.93
CA ILE A 65 -7.90 -37.55 15.14
C ILE A 65 -7.79 -36.03 15.07
N MET A 66 -7.53 -35.36 16.20
CA MET A 66 -7.36 -33.91 16.26
C MET A 66 -6.13 -33.46 15.46
N THR A 67 -5.04 -34.22 15.56
CA THR A 67 -3.84 -33.98 14.75
C THR A 67 -4.15 -34.15 13.26
N GLY A 68 -4.91 -35.18 12.87
CA GLY A 68 -5.34 -35.41 11.48
C GLY A 68 -6.23 -34.30 10.93
N VAL A 69 -7.16 -33.76 11.72
CA VAL A 69 -8.05 -32.65 11.32
C VAL A 69 -7.27 -31.34 11.20
N ILE A 70 -6.34 -31.06 12.11
CA ILE A 70 -5.50 -29.85 12.07
C ILE A 70 -4.53 -29.91 10.89
N LEU A 71 -3.90 -31.06 10.63
CA LEU A 71 -3.04 -31.24 9.45
C LEU A 71 -3.85 -31.19 8.15
N GLY A 72 -5.02 -31.84 8.11
CA GLY A 72 -5.88 -31.85 6.93
C GLY A 72 -6.40 -30.46 6.55
N SER A 73 -6.84 -29.68 7.54
CA SER A 73 -7.28 -28.29 7.33
C SER A 73 -6.12 -27.38 6.92
N SER A 74 -4.93 -27.56 7.50
CA SER A 74 -3.73 -26.80 7.15
C SER A 74 -3.25 -27.12 5.73
N ILE A 75 -3.26 -28.39 5.32
CA ILE A 75 -2.90 -28.82 3.97
C ILE A 75 -3.93 -28.27 2.95
N MET A 76 -5.22 -28.35 3.25
CA MET A 76 -6.26 -27.78 2.39
C MET A 76 -6.14 -26.26 2.23
N ALA A 77 -5.80 -25.54 3.30
CA ALA A 77 -5.60 -24.08 3.25
C ALA A 77 -4.37 -23.67 2.42
N ILE A 78 -3.31 -24.49 2.43
CA ILE A 78 -2.05 -24.20 1.72
C ILE A 78 -2.12 -24.66 0.27
N PHE A 79 -2.67 -25.86 0.01
CA PHE A 79 -2.63 -26.53 -1.29
C PHE A 79 -3.96 -26.53 -2.05
N GLY A 80 -5.06 -26.05 -1.46
CA GLY A 80 -6.40 -26.02 -2.08
C GLY A 80 -6.54 -25.13 -3.33
N ARG A 81 -5.48 -24.42 -3.73
CA ARG A 81 -5.40 -23.64 -4.98
C ARG A 81 -4.54 -24.29 -6.07
N LEU A 82 -3.96 -25.47 -5.82
CA LEU A 82 -3.11 -26.16 -6.80
C LEU A 82 -3.92 -27.13 -7.66
N ALA A 83 -3.49 -27.29 -8.91
CA ALA A 83 -4.12 -28.23 -9.84
C ALA A 83 -4.05 -29.67 -9.29
N TRP A 84 -5.16 -30.40 -9.35
CA TRP A 84 -5.33 -31.77 -8.83
C TRP A 84 -4.16 -32.74 -9.11
N PRO A 85 -3.51 -32.73 -10.30
CA PRO A 85 -2.35 -33.59 -10.56
C PRO A 85 -1.17 -33.38 -9.61
N ALA A 86 -0.94 -32.13 -9.14
CA ALA A 86 0.16 -31.81 -8.23
C ALA A 86 -0.10 -32.32 -6.81
N ILE A 87 -1.36 -32.29 -6.37
CA ILE A 87 -1.77 -32.82 -5.07
C ILE A 87 -1.61 -34.34 -5.04
N VAL A 88 -2.00 -35.03 -6.12
CA VAL A 88 -1.86 -36.50 -6.25
C VAL A 88 -0.39 -36.92 -6.22
N MET A 89 0.50 -36.21 -6.92
CA MET A 89 1.94 -36.50 -6.91
C MET A 89 2.56 -36.30 -5.52
N LEU A 90 2.12 -35.28 -4.77
CA LEU A 90 2.59 -35.05 -3.41
C LEU A 90 2.15 -36.16 -2.45
N VAL A 91 0.91 -36.64 -2.58
CA VAL A 91 0.38 -37.76 -1.79
C VAL A 91 1.12 -39.06 -2.13
N VAL A 92 1.40 -39.34 -3.40
CA VAL A 92 2.20 -40.51 -3.81
C VAL A 92 3.63 -40.42 -3.28
N PHE A 93 4.25 -39.24 -3.34
CA PHE A 93 5.59 -39.02 -2.80
C PHE A 93 5.66 -39.26 -1.29
N THR A 94 4.69 -38.73 -0.52
CA THR A 94 4.61 -38.98 0.93
C THR A 94 4.30 -40.44 1.26
N ALA A 95 3.45 -41.11 0.48
CA ALA A 95 3.17 -42.54 0.65
C ALA A 95 4.40 -43.42 0.42
N ILE A 96 5.27 -43.07 -0.54
CA ILE A 96 6.53 -43.77 -0.80
C ILE A 96 7.53 -43.53 0.35
N PHE A 97 7.66 -42.28 0.82
CA PHE A 97 8.61 -41.91 1.88
C PHE A 97 8.23 -42.48 3.26
N PHE A 98 6.94 -42.43 3.61
CA PHE A 98 6.44 -42.97 4.88
C PHE A 98 6.09 -44.47 4.80
N GLY A 99 5.85 -45.00 3.59
CA GLY A 99 5.66 -46.44 3.36
C GLY A 99 6.94 -47.26 3.56
N ALA A 100 8.11 -46.62 3.47
CA ALA A 100 9.40 -47.27 3.70
C ALA A 100 9.54 -47.87 5.12
N GLY A 101 8.92 -47.26 6.14
CA GLY A 101 8.98 -47.77 7.52
C GLY A 101 8.31 -49.13 7.70
N LYS A 102 7.18 -49.38 7.03
CA LYS A 102 6.50 -50.69 7.05
C LYS A 102 7.24 -51.74 6.22
N LEU A 103 7.94 -51.32 5.17
CA LEU A 103 8.78 -52.20 4.35
C LEU A 103 10.03 -52.65 5.13
N MET A 104 10.67 -51.73 5.85
CA MET A 104 11.84 -51.98 6.71
C MET A 104 11.49 -52.89 7.90
N ALA A 105 10.33 -52.70 8.52
CA ALA A 105 9.85 -53.56 9.61
C ALA A 105 9.56 -55.00 9.15
N LYS A 106 9.03 -55.19 7.92
CA LYS A 106 8.83 -56.52 7.32
C LYS A 106 10.15 -57.16 6.88
N PHE A 107 11.12 -56.38 6.43
CA PHE A 107 12.47 -56.86 6.12
C PHE A 107 13.21 -57.32 7.39
N ALA A 108 13.06 -56.58 8.50
CA ALA A 108 13.64 -56.95 9.80
C ALA A 108 13.01 -58.22 10.41
N ALA A 109 11.71 -58.44 10.19
CA ALA A 109 11.01 -59.65 10.65
C ALA A 109 11.32 -60.92 9.82
N GLY A 110 11.92 -60.77 8.64
CA GLY A 110 12.29 -61.88 7.74
C GLY A 110 13.73 -62.40 7.90
N LEU A 111 14.54 -61.79 8.76
CA LEU A 111 15.90 -62.25 9.08
C LEU A 111 15.84 -63.15 10.31
N GLY A 112 15.87 -64.46 10.08
CA GLY A 112 15.83 -65.48 11.11
C GLY A 112 17.02 -65.44 12.09
N SER A 113 16.66 -65.65 13.36
CA SER A 113 17.38 -66.37 14.43
C SER A 113 18.76 -65.92 14.94
N GLU A 114 19.11 -64.62 14.98
CA GLU A 114 20.25 -64.19 15.83
C GLU A 114 20.08 -62.86 16.60
N ILE A 115 18.89 -62.26 16.62
CA ILE A 115 18.65 -61.06 17.45
C ILE A 115 17.35 -61.25 18.23
N GLY A 116 17.47 -61.32 19.55
CA GLY A 116 16.36 -61.52 20.48
C GLY A 116 15.30 -60.42 20.45
N ASP A 117 14.15 -60.74 21.04
CA ASP A 117 12.91 -59.94 21.06
C ASP A 117 13.12 -58.42 21.30
N ALA A 118 12.46 -57.62 20.47
CA ALA A 118 12.47 -56.15 20.48
C ALA A 118 11.91 -55.49 21.76
N LYS A 119 11.60 -56.27 22.81
CA LYS A 119 11.18 -55.75 24.11
C LYS A 119 12.33 -55.47 25.07
N ASN A 120 13.55 -55.95 24.79
CA ASN A 120 14.71 -55.83 25.68
C ASN A 120 15.88 -55.00 25.10
N PHE A 121 15.62 -54.10 24.16
CA PHE A 121 16.68 -53.22 23.62
C PHE A 121 16.87 -52.00 24.53
N GLU A 122 17.81 -52.07 25.47
CA GLU A 122 18.24 -50.93 26.30
C GLU A 122 19.25 -50.05 25.54
N CYS A 123 18.90 -48.78 25.30
CA CYS A 123 19.86 -47.77 24.85
C CYS A 123 20.69 -47.23 26.03
N LYS A 124 21.72 -47.96 26.43
CA LYS A 124 22.90 -47.40 27.10
C LYS A 124 24.13 -47.79 26.30
N GLY A 125 24.68 -46.84 25.56
CA GLY A 125 25.92 -47.03 24.81
C GLY A 125 26.13 -45.94 23.78
N GLU A 126 27.00 -44.99 24.10
CA GLU A 126 27.58 -44.07 23.12
C GLU A 126 28.40 -44.86 22.09
N GLY A 127 28.21 -44.57 20.80
CA GLY A 127 29.14 -45.01 19.75
C GLY A 127 28.58 -45.93 18.67
N PHE A 128 27.61 -45.45 17.86
CA PHE A 128 27.35 -46.09 16.55
C PHE A 128 26.90 -45.13 15.42
N VAL A 129 26.89 -43.81 15.64
CA VAL A 129 26.45 -42.84 14.60
C VAL A 129 27.62 -42.28 13.78
N GLN A 130 28.87 -42.63 14.11
CA GLN A 130 30.05 -41.97 13.54
C GLN A 130 30.65 -42.65 12.29
N LYS A 131 30.04 -43.70 11.72
CA LYS A 131 30.71 -44.54 10.70
C LYS A 131 30.04 -44.71 9.34
N LEU A 132 28.97 -43.99 9.02
CA LEU A 132 28.45 -43.94 7.65
C LEU A 132 28.30 -42.48 7.22
N GLY A 133 29.18 -42.04 6.31
CA GLY A 133 29.26 -40.69 5.73
C GLY A 133 28.05 -40.32 4.87
N LEU A 134 26.86 -40.28 5.47
CA LEU A 134 25.61 -39.81 4.88
C LEU A 134 25.15 -38.38 5.25
N PRO A 135 25.96 -37.42 5.76
CA PRO A 135 25.47 -36.06 5.99
C PRO A 135 25.61 -35.12 4.78
N ILE A 136 26.38 -35.45 3.74
CA ILE A 136 26.70 -34.48 2.67
C ILE A 136 25.66 -34.49 1.53
N MET A 137 25.07 -35.63 1.16
CA MET A 137 24.01 -35.66 0.13
C MET A 137 22.64 -35.19 0.64
N THR A 138 22.33 -35.45 1.91
CA THR A 138 21.07 -35.03 2.54
C THR A 138 21.03 -33.52 2.74
N GLY A 139 22.17 -32.87 3.05
CA GLY A 139 22.25 -31.41 3.19
C GLY A 139 22.06 -30.64 1.88
N VAL A 140 22.57 -31.14 0.76
CA VAL A 140 22.50 -30.46 -0.54
C VAL A 140 21.12 -30.57 -1.19
N ILE A 141 20.43 -31.71 -1.01
CA ILE A 141 19.07 -31.92 -1.57
C ILE A 141 17.99 -31.28 -0.69
N LEU A 142 18.16 -31.29 0.66
CA LEU A 142 17.25 -30.57 1.55
C LEU A 142 17.44 -29.05 1.44
N GLY A 143 18.68 -28.57 1.28
CA GLY A 143 18.98 -27.14 1.11
C GLY A 143 18.38 -26.54 -0.16
N SER A 144 18.41 -27.27 -1.28
CA SER A 144 17.83 -26.81 -2.55
C SER A 144 16.29 -26.85 -2.55
N SER A 145 15.69 -27.83 -1.85
CA SER A 145 14.23 -27.92 -1.69
C SER A 145 13.67 -26.88 -0.70
N ILE A 146 14.41 -26.57 0.36
CA ILE A 146 14.09 -25.52 1.34
C ILE A 146 14.20 -24.13 0.69
N MET A 147 15.26 -23.85 -0.06
CA MET A 147 15.43 -22.55 -0.73
C MET A 147 14.32 -22.26 -1.76
N ALA A 148 13.81 -23.28 -2.47
CA ALA A 148 12.68 -23.13 -3.40
C ALA A 148 11.33 -22.84 -2.70
N ILE A 149 11.17 -23.30 -1.45
CA ILE A 149 9.95 -23.13 -0.64
C ILE A 149 9.98 -21.80 0.13
N PHE A 150 11.13 -21.41 0.67
CA PHE A 150 11.27 -20.21 1.51
C PHE A 150 11.47 -18.91 0.72
N GLY A 151 11.81 -18.98 -0.57
CA GLY A 151 11.95 -17.78 -1.42
C GLY A 151 10.65 -17.00 -1.70
N LYS A 152 9.48 -17.55 -1.34
CA LYS A 152 8.16 -16.92 -1.56
C LYS A 152 7.33 -16.71 -0.27
N LEU A 153 7.85 -17.08 0.90
CA LEU A 153 7.15 -16.90 2.17
C LEU A 153 7.55 -15.58 2.84
N ALA A 154 6.57 -14.78 3.25
CA ALA A 154 6.82 -13.60 4.06
C ALA A 154 7.46 -13.99 5.40
N TRP A 155 8.46 -13.22 5.85
CA TRP A 155 9.22 -13.43 7.09
C TRP A 155 8.38 -13.78 8.34
N PRO A 156 7.18 -13.20 8.55
CA PRO A 156 6.33 -13.55 9.70
C PRO A 156 5.87 -15.01 9.70
N ALA A 157 5.66 -15.62 8.53
CA ALA A 157 5.26 -17.02 8.41
C ALA A 157 6.41 -17.97 8.78
N ILE A 158 7.65 -17.58 8.47
CA ILE A 158 8.87 -18.32 8.82
C ILE A 158 9.07 -18.28 10.34
N VAL A 159 8.95 -17.08 10.94
CA VAL A 159 9.07 -16.90 12.39
C VAL A 159 7.97 -17.68 13.14
N MET A 160 6.73 -17.65 12.67
CA MET A 160 5.66 -18.47 13.25
C MET A 160 5.95 -19.96 13.14
N LEU A 161 6.46 -20.45 12.00
CA LEU A 161 6.77 -21.87 11.83
C LEU A 161 7.88 -22.33 12.78
N VAL A 162 8.93 -21.51 12.94
CA VAL A 162 10.07 -21.76 13.84
C VAL A 162 9.64 -21.68 15.30
N VAL A 163 8.81 -20.71 15.67
CA VAL A 163 8.26 -20.59 17.03
C VAL A 163 7.31 -21.76 17.33
N PHE A 164 6.48 -22.17 16.38
CA PHE A 164 5.57 -23.30 16.54
C PHE A 164 6.32 -24.63 16.68
N THR A 165 7.40 -24.85 15.90
CA THR A 165 8.27 -26.02 16.06
C THR A 165 9.11 -25.96 17.34
N ALA A 166 9.59 -24.78 17.76
CA ALA A 166 10.33 -24.62 19.01
C ALA A 166 9.44 -24.84 20.25
N ILE A 167 8.16 -24.44 20.20
CA ILE A 167 7.19 -24.69 21.28
C ILE A 167 6.84 -26.18 21.34
N PHE A 168 6.60 -26.83 20.20
CA PHE A 168 6.21 -28.25 20.18
C PHE A 168 7.37 -29.22 20.48
N PHE A 169 8.59 -28.93 20.00
CA PHE A 169 9.75 -29.82 20.21
C PHE A 169 10.66 -29.40 21.39
N GLY A 170 10.63 -28.12 21.80
CA GLY A 170 11.52 -27.58 22.84
C GLY A 170 10.94 -27.59 24.27
N ALA A 171 9.62 -27.67 24.43
CA ALA A 171 9.00 -27.60 25.76
C ALA A 171 9.28 -28.83 26.64
N GLY A 172 9.54 -30.00 26.05
CA GLY A 172 9.78 -31.23 26.82
C GLY A 172 11.08 -31.24 27.63
N LYS A 173 12.18 -30.74 27.05
CA LYS A 173 13.51 -30.74 27.69
C LYS A 173 13.72 -29.59 28.68
N LEU A 174 13.04 -28.46 28.47
CA LEU A 174 13.14 -27.30 29.36
C LEU A 174 12.33 -27.52 30.65
N MET A 175 11.14 -28.12 30.53
CA MET A 175 10.31 -28.50 31.69
C MET A 175 10.97 -29.59 32.53
N ALA A 176 11.63 -30.57 31.91
CA ALA A 176 12.37 -31.63 32.61
C ALA A 176 13.59 -31.10 33.39
N LYS A 177 14.27 -30.05 32.89
CA LYS A 177 15.40 -29.42 33.58
C LYS A 177 14.97 -28.42 34.67
N PHE A 178 13.81 -27.79 34.52
CA PHE A 178 13.24 -26.94 35.58
C PHE A 178 12.74 -27.76 36.77
N ALA A 179 12.18 -28.95 36.53
CA ALA A 179 11.78 -29.87 37.60
C ALA A 179 12.97 -30.46 38.39
N ALA A 180 14.12 -30.65 37.73
CA ALA A 180 15.34 -31.18 38.37
C ALA A 180 16.14 -30.14 39.18
N GLY A 181 15.76 -28.85 39.13
CA GLY A 181 16.58 -27.75 39.62
C GLY A 181 16.33 -27.27 41.05
N ILE A 182 15.42 -27.87 41.82
CA ILE A 182 15.07 -27.33 43.15
C ILE A 182 15.37 -28.25 44.34
N ASN A 183 15.55 -29.58 44.21
CA ASN A 183 16.00 -30.41 45.36
C ASN A 183 16.55 -31.79 44.96
N GLY A 184 17.59 -31.86 44.13
CA GLY A 184 18.59 -32.94 44.17
C GLY A 184 18.20 -34.43 44.08
N ASP A 185 16.94 -34.82 43.82
CA ASP A 185 16.50 -36.23 43.81
C ASP A 185 15.62 -36.57 42.58
N GLU A 186 15.66 -37.84 42.17
CA GLU A 186 14.98 -38.40 40.99
C GLU A 186 13.45 -38.20 40.97
N ALA A 187 12.89 -37.98 39.78
CA ALA A 187 11.48 -37.71 39.48
C ALA A 187 10.47 -38.83 39.82
N SER A 188 10.86 -39.86 40.58
CA SER A 188 10.02 -41.00 40.94
C SER A 188 9.26 -40.84 42.26
N LYS A 189 9.42 -39.70 42.97
CA LYS A 189 8.80 -39.46 44.30
C LYS A 189 8.09 -38.10 44.45
N PHE A 190 7.39 -37.62 43.42
CA PHE A 190 6.59 -36.40 43.57
C PHE A 190 5.19 -36.74 44.15
N ASN A 191 4.91 -36.27 45.36
CA ASN A 191 3.60 -36.41 46.03
C ASN A 191 2.93 -35.03 46.08
N CYS A 192 1.67 -34.94 45.64
CA CYS A 192 0.95 -33.67 45.49
C CYS A 192 0.36 -33.20 46.83
N VAL A 193 1.15 -32.51 47.64
CA VAL A 193 0.67 -31.61 48.69
C VAL A 193 1.65 -30.44 48.75
N ASP A 194 1.13 -29.21 48.79
CA ASP A 194 1.84 -27.92 48.91
C ASP A 194 2.22 -27.20 47.61
N GLY A 195 1.28 -26.41 47.07
CA GLY A 195 1.50 -25.40 46.04
C GLY A 195 1.57 -23.98 46.63
N GLY A 196 2.75 -23.37 46.61
CA GLY A 196 3.00 -21.98 47.00
C GLY A 196 3.43 -21.10 45.80
N ASN A 197 2.81 -19.92 45.71
CA ASN A 197 2.85 -18.89 44.66
C ASN A 197 4.22 -18.53 44.05
N ALA A 198 4.29 -18.50 42.72
CA ALA A 198 5.25 -17.69 41.96
C ALA A 198 4.62 -17.18 40.64
N THR A 199 3.96 -16.03 40.67
CA THR A 199 3.38 -15.40 39.47
C THR A 199 3.37 -13.88 39.60
N LEU A 200 4.54 -13.23 39.61
CA LEU A 200 4.62 -11.78 39.45
C LEU A 200 6.00 -11.27 38.98
N SER A 201 6.46 -11.70 37.80
CA SER A 201 7.66 -11.08 37.19
C SER A 201 7.82 -11.28 35.67
N VAL A 202 6.92 -12.01 35.00
CA VAL A 202 7.04 -12.30 33.56
C VAL A 202 6.26 -11.32 32.66
N GLY A 203 5.31 -10.55 33.22
CA GLY A 203 4.45 -9.65 32.45
C GLY A 203 5.10 -8.36 31.93
N LEU A 204 6.11 -7.82 32.62
CA LEU A 204 6.73 -6.54 32.27
C LEU A 204 7.82 -6.65 31.20
N GLY A 205 8.50 -7.80 31.08
CA GLY A 205 9.58 -7.99 30.09
C GLY A 205 9.07 -8.19 28.66
N ILE A 206 7.89 -8.82 28.49
CA ILE A 206 7.34 -9.15 27.17
C ILE A 206 6.72 -7.92 26.50
N GLY A 207 6.10 -7.02 27.28
CA GLY A 207 5.60 -5.75 26.77
C GLY A 207 6.71 -4.82 26.25
N PHE A 208 7.83 -4.74 26.99
CA PHE A 208 8.97 -3.90 26.61
C PHE A 208 9.72 -4.42 25.37
N LEU A 209 9.77 -5.75 25.18
CA LEU A 209 10.37 -6.37 24.01
C LEU A 209 9.45 -6.33 22.77
N TYR A 210 8.13 -6.35 22.95
CA TYR A 210 7.16 -6.20 21.85
C TYR A 210 7.13 -4.78 21.28
N ASP A 211 7.23 -3.77 22.14
CA ASP A 211 7.30 -2.35 21.73
C ASP A 211 8.62 -2.02 21.01
N ARG A 212 9.74 -2.59 21.48
CA ARG A 212 11.06 -2.49 20.82
C ARG A 212 11.12 -3.24 19.48
N TYR A 213 10.38 -4.34 19.31
CA TYR A 213 10.34 -5.10 18.05
C TYR A 213 9.55 -4.36 16.95
N GLN A 214 8.47 -3.66 17.29
CA GLN A 214 7.74 -2.83 16.32
C GLN A 214 8.58 -1.63 15.86
N SER A 215 9.40 -1.07 16.74
CA SER A 215 10.39 -0.03 16.38
C SER A 215 11.53 -0.54 15.48
N SER A 216 11.71 -1.86 15.32
CA SER A 216 12.80 -2.45 14.53
C SER A 216 12.40 -2.90 13.12
N GLN A 217 11.12 -2.78 12.75
CA GLN A 217 10.69 -2.77 11.35
C GLN A 217 10.78 -1.30 10.92
N GLY A 218 11.86 -0.92 10.22
CA GLY A 218 12.13 0.48 9.89
C GLY A 218 10.90 1.23 9.38
N GLU A 219 10.72 2.47 9.81
CA GLU A 219 9.53 3.28 9.52
C GLU A 219 9.27 3.32 8.01
N VAL A 220 8.00 3.16 7.59
CA VAL A 220 7.61 3.17 6.17
C VAL A 220 6.49 4.17 5.91
N VAL A 221 6.40 4.63 4.67
CA VAL A 221 5.24 5.35 4.12
C VAL A 221 4.92 4.82 2.73
N ASN A 222 3.66 4.47 2.50
CA ASN A 222 3.19 3.93 1.22
C ASN A 222 2.53 5.03 0.38
N VAL A 223 3.05 5.26 -0.82
CA VAL A 223 2.63 6.36 -1.69
C VAL A 223 1.99 5.80 -2.96
N TYR A 224 0.75 6.18 -3.23
CA TYR A 224 0.11 5.94 -4.52
C TYR A 224 0.27 7.21 -5.35
N SER A 225 1.03 7.14 -6.44
CA SER A 225 1.43 8.33 -7.20
C SER A 225 1.07 8.23 -8.68
N SER A 226 0.32 9.20 -9.19
CA SER A 226 0.09 9.35 -10.64
C SER A 226 1.14 10.21 -11.34
N ARG A 227 2.24 10.49 -10.66
CA ARG A 227 3.37 11.25 -11.20
C ARG A 227 4.38 10.27 -11.78
N LYS A 228 5.21 10.72 -12.73
CA LYS A 228 6.29 9.89 -13.26
C LYS A 228 7.31 9.59 -12.15
N GLU A 229 7.75 8.34 -12.05
CA GLU A 229 8.69 7.87 -11.03
C GLU A 229 9.99 8.68 -11.01
N GLU A 230 10.53 8.99 -12.19
CA GLU A 230 11.75 9.77 -12.40
C GLU A 230 11.72 11.13 -11.69
N LEU A 231 10.53 11.70 -11.47
CA LEU A 231 10.36 13.00 -10.82
C LEU A 231 10.41 12.91 -9.29
N LEU A 232 10.13 11.72 -8.74
CA LEU A 232 9.90 11.52 -7.31
C LEU A 232 10.98 10.69 -6.64
N ARG A 233 11.67 9.81 -7.38
CA ARG A 233 12.66 8.89 -6.82
C ARG A 233 13.75 9.59 -6.01
N ASP A 234 14.30 10.68 -6.55
CA ASP A 234 15.40 11.40 -5.91
C ASP A 234 14.91 12.16 -4.66
N LEU A 235 13.67 12.68 -4.69
CA LEU A 235 13.00 13.30 -3.54
C LEU A 235 12.72 12.28 -2.44
N PHE A 236 12.20 11.12 -2.79
CA PHE A 236 11.96 10.03 -1.85
C PHE A 236 13.25 9.48 -1.25
N GLY A 237 14.33 9.43 -2.04
CA GLY A 237 15.66 9.10 -1.56
C GLY A 237 16.17 10.10 -0.51
N LYS A 238 16.03 11.41 -0.79
CA LYS A 238 16.38 12.47 0.17
C LYS A 238 15.56 12.42 1.45
N PHE A 239 14.23 12.29 1.32
CA PHE A 239 13.35 12.12 2.48
C PHE A 239 13.76 10.92 3.34
N THR A 240 14.07 9.78 2.70
CA THR A 240 14.51 8.57 3.40
C THR A 240 15.85 8.80 4.10
N ALA A 241 16.78 9.52 3.48
CA ALA A 241 18.08 9.83 4.06
C ALA A 241 17.98 10.78 5.27
N GLU A 242 17.06 11.75 5.24
CA GLU A 242 16.87 12.73 6.32
C GLU A 242 16.08 12.18 7.51
N THR A 243 15.09 11.34 7.24
CA THR A 243 14.12 10.90 8.27
C THR A 243 14.32 9.46 8.72
N GLY A 244 15.01 8.63 7.93
CA GLY A 244 15.06 7.18 8.11
C GLY A 244 13.79 6.44 7.67
N ILE A 245 12.75 7.16 7.22
CA ILE A 245 11.47 6.59 6.79
C ILE A 245 11.57 6.13 5.33
N LYS A 246 11.36 4.83 5.08
CA LYS A 246 11.37 4.27 3.73
C LYS A 246 10.09 4.60 2.98
N VAL A 247 10.22 5.19 1.80
CA VAL A 247 9.09 5.41 0.89
C VAL A 247 8.91 4.16 0.00
N GLN A 248 7.74 3.52 0.12
CA GLN A 248 7.28 2.51 -0.84
C GLN A 248 6.26 3.18 -1.74
N TYR A 249 6.33 2.99 -3.06
CA TYR A 249 5.40 3.65 -3.96
C TYR A 249 4.85 2.73 -5.04
N ILE A 250 3.66 3.07 -5.51
CA ILE A 250 3.01 2.47 -6.68
C ILE A 250 2.70 3.62 -7.64
N ASN A 251 3.13 3.46 -8.90
CA ASN A 251 2.85 4.42 -9.95
C ASN A 251 1.82 3.86 -10.91
N ASP A 252 0.75 4.62 -11.12
CA ASP A 252 -0.32 4.29 -12.06
C ASP A 252 -1.11 5.55 -12.40
N GLU A 253 -2.01 5.49 -13.37
CA GLU A 253 -2.88 6.61 -13.72
C GLU A 253 -3.80 7.00 -12.55
N ALA A 254 -4.10 8.30 -12.41
CA ALA A 254 -4.86 8.82 -11.27
C ALA A 254 -6.22 8.12 -11.11
N ALA A 255 -6.94 7.90 -12.21
CA ALA A 255 -8.22 7.19 -12.20
C ALA A 255 -8.08 5.73 -11.71
N GLN A 256 -6.99 5.04 -12.07
CA GLN A 256 -6.73 3.67 -11.63
C GLN A 256 -6.37 3.61 -10.15
N LEU A 257 -5.58 4.56 -9.66
CA LEU A 257 -5.22 4.67 -8.24
C LEU A 257 -6.45 4.99 -7.38
N ILE A 258 -7.33 5.90 -7.82
CA ILE A 258 -8.59 6.20 -7.15
C ILE A 258 -9.48 4.96 -7.09
N ALA A 259 -9.71 4.29 -8.22
CA ALA A 259 -10.50 3.06 -8.28
C ALA A 259 -9.91 1.94 -7.41
N ARG A 260 -8.58 1.87 -7.33
CA ARG A 260 -7.86 0.93 -6.47
C ARG A 260 -8.07 1.25 -4.99
N MET A 261 -7.92 2.50 -4.58
CA MET A 261 -8.18 2.93 -3.20
C MET A 261 -9.62 2.64 -2.77
N GLU A 262 -10.59 2.83 -3.67
CA GLU A 262 -11.99 2.45 -3.44
C GLU A 262 -12.16 0.94 -3.25
N SER A 263 -11.61 0.15 -4.17
CA SER A 263 -11.72 -1.31 -4.16
C SER A 263 -11.04 -1.94 -2.93
N GLU A 264 -9.89 -1.39 -2.52
CA GLU A 264 -9.19 -1.83 -1.33
C GLU A 264 -9.89 -1.43 -0.02
N GLY A 265 -10.66 -0.32 -0.02
CA GLY A 265 -11.41 0.17 1.13
C GLY A 265 -10.53 0.31 2.39
N MET A 266 -11.03 -0.19 3.53
CA MET A 266 -10.29 -0.19 4.80
C MET A 266 -8.97 -1.00 4.77
N TYR A 267 -8.79 -1.87 3.78
CA TYR A 267 -7.57 -2.66 3.61
C TYR A 267 -6.53 -1.97 2.74
N SER A 268 -6.84 -0.78 2.20
CA SER A 268 -5.88 -0.04 1.39
C SER A 268 -4.57 0.17 2.13
N LYS A 269 -3.49 0.07 1.38
CA LYS A 269 -2.14 0.30 1.88
C LYS A 269 -1.70 1.74 1.68
N ALA A 270 -2.44 2.55 0.90
CA ALA A 270 -2.08 3.92 0.64
C ALA A 270 -2.03 4.73 1.94
N ASP A 271 -0.89 5.38 2.18
CA ASP A 271 -0.73 6.39 3.23
C ASP A 271 -0.84 7.80 2.61
N VAL A 272 -0.18 8.01 1.47
CA VAL A 272 -0.21 9.26 0.70
C VAL A 272 -0.72 9.00 -0.72
N PHE A 273 -1.61 9.85 -1.20
CA PHE A 273 -2.01 9.91 -2.60
C PHE A 273 -1.38 11.16 -3.25
N LEU A 274 -0.54 10.97 -4.26
CA LEU A 274 0.07 12.04 -5.05
C LEU A 274 -0.51 12.03 -6.45
N THR A 275 -0.93 13.18 -6.95
CA THR A 275 -1.48 13.27 -8.30
C THR A 275 -1.21 14.61 -8.96
N ALA A 276 -1.30 14.63 -10.28
CA ALA A 276 -1.37 15.87 -11.03
C ALA A 276 -2.83 16.30 -11.11
N ASP A 277 -3.07 17.60 -11.07
CA ASP A 277 -4.41 18.21 -11.15
C ASP A 277 -5.20 18.20 -9.84
N ALA A 278 -5.66 19.39 -9.43
CA ALA A 278 -6.55 19.56 -8.29
C ALA A 278 -7.85 18.77 -8.46
N VAL A 279 -8.33 18.58 -9.70
CA VAL A 279 -9.55 17.81 -9.99
C VAL A 279 -9.46 16.37 -9.50
N ASN A 280 -8.29 15.73 -9.61
CA ASN A 280 -8.11 14.36 -9.13
C ASN A 280 -8.13 14.30 -7.59
N LEU A 281 -7.61 15.32 -6.91
CA LEU A 281 -7.64 15.43 -5.45
C LEU A 281 -9.06 15.69 -4.94
N ILE A 282 -9.78 16.61 -5.61
CA ILE A 282 -11.19 16.90 -5.37
C ILE A 282 -12.03 15.64 -5.57
N LEU A 283 -11.83 14.92 -6.67
CA LEU A 283 -12.54 13.66 -6.92
C LEU A 283 -12.27 12.65 -5.80
N ALA A 284 -11.01 12.44 -5.41
CA ALA A 284 -10.67 11.54 -4.32
C ALA A 284 -11.30 11.95 -2.97
N LYS A 285 -11.37 13.26 -2.67
CA LYS A 285 -12.09 13.80 -1.50
C LYS A 285 -13.58 13.48 -1.58
N LYS A 286 -14.23 13.77 -2.70
CA LYS A 286 -15.67 13.57 -2.93
C LYS A 286 -16.09 12.12 -2.81
N ARG A 287 -15.19 11.20 -3.19
CA ARG A 287 -15.36 9.75 -3.03
C ARG A 287 -15.02 9.24 -1.64
N GLY A 288 -14.69 10.13 -0.71
CA GLY A 288 -14.42 9.79 0.69
C GLY A 288 -13.16 8.94 0.86
N LEU A 289 -12.15 9.15 0.01
CA LEU A 289 -10.90 8.37 0.02
C LEU A 289 -9.75 9.06 0.75
N LEU A 290 -9.95 10.30 1.16
CA LEU A 290 -8.95 11.14 1.83
C LEU A 290 -9.37 11.43 3.27
N GLN A 291 -8.40 11.78 4.11
CA GLN A 291 -8.64 12.34 5.44
C GLN A 291 -7.98 13.71 5.59
N ALA A 292 -8.63 14.59 6.35
CA ALA A 292 -8.15 15.94 6.58
C ALA A 292 -6.90 15.97 7.48
N VAL A 293 -6.02 16.93 7.21
CA VAL A 293 -4.79 17.19 7.97
C VAL A 293 -4.75 18.65 8.36
N ARG A 294 -4.39 18.91 9.62
CA ARG A 294 -4.04 20.25 10.10
C ARG A 294 -2.55 20.26 10.40
N SER A 295 -1.78 20.92 9.54
CA SER A 295 -0.33 21.11 9.72
C SER A 295 -0.02 22.59 9.55
N ASN A 296 0.53 23.18 10.62
CA ASN A 296 0.97 24.58 10.59
C ASN A 296 2.04 24.80 9.50
N VAL A 297 2.89 23.81 9.24
CA VAL A 297 3.93 23.88 8.20
C VAL A 297 3.27 23.99 6.83
N LEU A 298 2.35 23.08 6.50
CA LEU A 298 1.65 23.11 5.22
C LEU A 298 0.82 24.37 5.05
N GLU A 299 0.08 24.80 6.08
CA GLU A 299 -0.79 25.97 6.02
C GLU A 299 -0.03 27.30 5.90
N GLN A 300 1.19 27.38 6.44
CA GLN A 300 2.07 28.55 6.32
C GLN A 300 2.78 28.62 4.97
N VAL A 301 3.23 27.47 4.46
CA VAL A 301 4.09 27.38 3.29
C VAL A 301 3.29 27.35 1.98
N ILE A 302 2.06 26.82 2.02
CA ILE A 302 1.19 26.66 0.84
C ILE A 302 0.10 27.74 0.87
N PRO A 303 0.07 28.66 -0.12
CA PRO A 303 -0.98 29.67 -0.25
C PRO A 303 -2.38 29.05 -0.25
N ALA A 304 -3.35 29.73 0.39
CA ALA A 304 -4.70 29.22 0.58
C ALA A 304 -5.39 28.79 -0.72
N ARG A 305 -5.18 29.51 -1.84
CA ARG A 305 -5.74 29.16 -3.16
C ARG A 305 -5.25 27.82 -3.74
N TYR A 306 -4.16 27.27 -3.21
CA TYR A 306 -3.53 26.03 -3.66
C TYR A 306 -3.70 24.87 -2.67
N ARG A 307 -4.62 24.99 -1.71
CA ARG A 307 -4.93 23.92 -0.76
C ARG A 307 -6.43 23.91 -0.43
N ASP A 308 -6.89 22.78 0.06
CA ASP A 308 -8.25 22.62 0.55
C ASP A 308 -8.45 23.36 1.88
N VAL A 309 -9.53 24.13 2.02
CA VAL A 309 -9.85 24.84 3.29
C VAL A 309 -10.10 23.86 4.44
N GLU A 310 -10.65 22.68 4.14
CA GLU A 310 -10.90 21.62 5.12
C GLU A 310 -9.66 20.77 5.41
N GLY A 311 -8.58 20.93 4.64
CA GLY A 311 -7.29 20.25 4.84
C GLY A 311 -7.19 18.86 4.22
N TYR A 312 -8.03 18.50 3.25
CA TYR A 312 -7.98 17.17 2.61
C TYR A 312 -6.84 17.01 1.60
N TRP A 313 -6.39 18.10 0.98
CA TRP A 313 -5.35 18.05 -0.04
C TRP A 313 -4.55 19.36 -0.09
N PHE A 314 -3.31 19.25 -0.57
CA PHE A 314 -2.33 20.33 -0.58
C PHE A 314 -1.58 20.36 -1.91
N GLY A 315 -1.43 21.55 -2.49
CA GLY A 315 -0.58 21.75 -3.65
C GLY A 315 0.90 21.63 -3.30
N LEU A 316 1.64 20.92 -4.14
CA LEU A 316 3.09 20.77 -4.04
C LEU A 316 3.78 21.61 -5.10
N THR A 317 3.48 21.46 -6.38
CA THR A 317 4.05 22.29 -7.46
C THR A 317 2.94 22.87 -8.31
N LYS A 318 3.21 24.00 -9.00
CA LYS A 318 2.20 24.69 -9.83
C LYS A 318 2.60 24.72 -11.30
N ARG A 319 1.59 24.75 -12.16
CA ARG A 319 1.72 24.78 -13.62
C ARG A 319 0.67 25.73 -14.20
N ALA A 320 1.05 26.50 -15.21
CA ALA A 320 0.10 27.33 -15.94
C ALA A 320 -0.41 26.59 -17.17
N ARG A 321 -1.68 26.74 -17.52
CA ARG A 321 -2.21 26.28 -18.81
C ARG A 321 -2.10 27.43 -19.81
N VAL A 322 -1.11 27.34 -20.69
CA VAL A 322 -0.63 28.44 -21.54
C VAL A 322 -0.97 28.22 -23.00
N VAL A 323 -0.76 29.26 -23.80
CA VAL A 323 -0.75 29.19 -25.26
C VAL A 323 0.69 29.08 -25.73
N VAL A 324 1.00 28.07 -26.53
CA VAL A 324 2.24 28.01 -27.31
C VAL A 324 1.87 28.30 -28.76
N TYR A 325 2.50 29.30 -29.37
CA TYR A 325 2.13 29.75 -30.71
C TYR A 325 3.32 29.70 -31.68
N ASN A 326 3.00 29.48 -32.95
CA ASN A 326 3.99 29.51 -34.03
C ASN A 326 4.22 30.95 -34.49
N LYS A 327 5.45 31.43 -34.29
CA LYS A 327 5.85 32.83 -34.58
C LYS A 327 5.69 33.22 -36.04
N ALA A 328 5.65 32.26 -36.96
CA ALA A 328 5.45 32.52 -38.39
C ALA A 328 3.96 32.58 -38.79
N LEU A 329 3.05 32.06 -37.97
CA LEU A 329 1.62 31.94 -38.28
C LEU A 329 0.72 32.84 -37.42
N VAL A 330 1.23 33.30 -36.28
CA VAL A 330 0.50 34.07 -35.27
C VAL A 330 1.36 35.22 -34.78
N ASP A 331 0.82 36.43 -34.86
CA ASP A 331 1.39 37.60 -34.21
C ASP A 331 1.04 37.55 -32.72
N VAL A 332 2.02 37.86 -31.86
CA VAL A 332 1.80 37.96 -30.41
C VAL A 332 0.83 39.08 -30.06
N GLY A 333 0.75 40.14 -30.87
CA GLY A 333 -0.19 41.24 -30.68
C GLY A 333 -1.66 40.84 -30.83
N ASP A 334 -1.94 39.74 -31.54
CA ASP A 334 -3.29 39.21 -31.70
C ASP A 334 -3.75 38.37 -30.51
N LEU A 335 -2.80 37.88 -29.69
CA LEU A 335 -3.07 37.05 -28.52
C LEU A 335 -3.41 37.90 -27.30
N SER A 336 -4.44 37.50 -26.56
CA SER A 336 -4.92 38.23 -25.38
C SER A 336 -5.39 37.28 -24.27
N THR A 337 -6.59 36.74 -24.40
CA THR A 337 -7.25 35.97 -23.33
C THR A 337 -7.65 34.57 -23.81
N TYR A 338 -8.03 33.70 -22.87
CA TYR A 338 -8.65 32.43 -23.21
C TYR A 338 -9.93 32.64 -24.03
N GLU A 339 -10.75 33.62 -23.65
CA GLU A 339 -12.01 33.97 -24.31
C GLU A 339 -11.81 34.31 -25.79
N ASP A 340 -10.76 35.07 -26.13
CA ASP A 340 -10.46 35.47 -27.51
C ASP A 340 -10.16 34.28 -28.42
N LEU A 341 -9.75 33.12 -27.89
CA LEU A 341 -9.51 31.90 -28.68
C LEU A 341 -10.79 31.37 -29.34
N ALA A 342 -11.98 31.79 -28.90
CA ALA A 342 -13.26 31.50 -29.56
C ALA A 342 -13.55 32.39 -30.77
N ASN A 343 -12.74 33.45 -31.01
CA ASN A 343 -12.94 34.38 -32.11
C ASN A 343 -12.68 33.72 -33.48
N PRO A 344 -13.54 33.92 -34.51
CA PRO A 344 -13.35 33.36 -35.85
C PRO A 344 -12.00 33.66 -36.53
N LYS A 345 -11.26 34.68 -36.10
CA LYS A 345 -9.89 34.95 -36.59
C LYS A 345 -8.92 33.77 -36.37
N TRP A 346 -9.24 32.89 -35.41
CA TRP A 346 -8.47 31.67 -35.10
C TRP A 346 -8.93 30.42 -35.84
N LYS A 347 -9.87 30.55 -36.79
CA LYS A 347 -10.44 29.40 -37.50
C LYS A 347 -9.36 28.55 -38.16
N GLY A 348 -9.34 27.26 -37.81
CA GLY A 348 -8.38 26.29 -38.33
C GLY A 348 -6.96 26.44 -37.78
N LYS A 349 -6.76 27.19 -36.69
CA LYS A 349 -5.43 27.45 -36.10
C LYS A 349 -5.22 26.78 -34.75
N ILE A 350 -6.27 26.32 -34.06
CA ILE A 350 -6.17 25.84 -32.68
C ILE A 350 -5.90 24.34 -32.63
N LEU A 351 -4.87 23.97 -31.87
CA LEU A 351 -4.47 22.62 -31.55
C LEU A 351 -4.67 22.39 -30.06
N VAL A 352 -5.47 21.39 -29.73
CA VAL A 352 -5.72 21.00 -28.34
C VAL A 352 -6.04 19.52 -28.27
N ARG A 353 -5.77 18.92 -27.12
CA ARG A 353 -6.11 17.52 -26.83
C ARG A 353 -7.59 17.34 -26.46
N SER A 354 -8.00 16.09 -26.27
CA SER A 354 -9.38 15.73 -25.95
C SER A 354 -9.90 16.38 -24.67
N SER A 355 -11.22 16.64 -24.64
CA SER A 355 -11.96 17.10 -23.46
C SER A 355 -11.92 16.12 -22.29
N SER A 356 -11.66 14.83 -22.56
CA SER A 356 -11.46 13.80 -21.52
C SER A 356 -10.24 14.04 -20.64
N SER A 357 -9.31 14.92 -21.04
CA SER A 357 -8.15 15.27 -20.24
C SER A 357 -8.56 16.10 -19.01
N PRO A 358 -8.08 15.76 -17.80
CA PRO A 358 -8.36 16.53 -16.58
C PRO A 358 -7.90 17.99 -16.70
N TYR A 359 -6.87 18.27 -17.52
CA TYR A 359 -6.39 19.63 -17.75
C TYR A 359 -7.41 20.50 -18.51
N ASN A 360 -8.12 19.92 -19.48
CA ASN A 360 -9.16 20.64 -20.21
C ASN A 360 -10.45 20.74 -19.40
N GLN A 361 -10.80 19.70 -18.63
CA GLN A 361 -11.93 19.78 -17.70
C GLN A 361 -11.72 20.90 -16.68
N SER A 362 -10.51 21.02 -16.12
CA SER A 362 -10.13 22.10 -15.22
C SER A 362 -10.19 23.46 -15.90
N LEU A 363 -9.74 23.58 -17.16
CA LEU A 363 -9.80 24.85 -17.90
C LEU A 363 -11.24 25.26 -18.14
N ILE A 364 -12.12 24.35 -18.55
CA ILE A 364 -13.53 24.65 -18.76
C ILE A 364 -14.19 25.01 -17.42
N ALA A 365 -13.95 24.26 -16.35
CA ALA A 365 -14.46 24.57 -15.01
C ALA A 365 -13.99 25.96 -14.52
N PHE A 366 -12.72 26.31 -14.77
CA PHE A 366 -12.18 27.64 -14.50
C PHE A 366 -12.93 28.73 -15.28
N MET A 367 -13.22 28.48 -16.56
CA MET A 367 -13.99 29.41 -17.38
C MET A 367 -15.45 29.55 -16.91
N ILE A 368 -16.05 28.49 -16.38
CA ILE A 368 -17.40 28.54 -15.77
C ILE A 368 -17.35 29.38 -14.49
N ALA A 369 -16.38 29.12 -13.63
CA ALA A 369 -16.22 29.85 -12.38
C ALA A 369 -15.98 31.35 -12.60
N SER A 370 -15.20 31.69 -13.65
CA SER A 370 -14.86 33.09 -13.96
C SER A 370 -15.97 33.83 -14.71
N ASN A 371 -16.61 33.18 -15.69
CA ASN A 371 -17.47 33.86 -16.67
C ASN A 371 -18.94 33.39 -16.65
N GLY A 372 -19.26 32.35 -15.89
CA GLY A 372 -20.56 31.71 -15.87
C GLY A 372 -20.81 30.76 -17.06
N SER A 373 -21.67 29.77 -16.83
CA SER A 373 -21.86 28.64 -17.73
C SER A 373 -22.32 29.01 -19.14
N ALA A 374 -23.19 30.01 -19.27
CA ALA A 374 -23.69 30.46 -20.57
C ALA A 374 -22.57 31.05 -21.46
N ALA A 375 -21.69 31.86 -20.87
CA ALA A 375 -20.55 32.44 -21.58
C ALA A 375 -19.52 31.34 -21.91
N THR A 376 -19.25 30.42 -21.00
CA THR A 376 -18.34 29.30 -21.24
C THR A 376 -18.83 28.39 -22.35
N ARG A 377 -20.14 28.12 -22.42
CA ARG A 377 -20.73 27.33 -23.51
C ARG A 377 -20.49 27.98 -24.87
N ALA A 378 -20.74 29.28 -24.98
CA ALA A 378 -20.47 30.02 -26.20
C ALA A 378 -18.98 30.01 -26.57
N TRP A 379 -18.12 30.13 -25.56
CA TRP A 379 -16.66 30.03 -25.73
C TRP A 379 -16.23 28.64 -26.24
N VAL A 380 -16.67 27.55 -25.61
CA VAL A 380 -16.35 26.18 -26.05
C VAL A 380 -16.79 25.96 -27.49
N ARG A 381 -18.01 26.37 -27.85
CA ARG A 381 -18.52 26.29 -29.22
C ARG A 381 -17.61 27.00 -30.22
N GLY A 382 -17.22 28.24 -29.93
CA GLY A 382 -16.32 29.01 -30.79
C GLY A 382 -14.93 28.39 -30.87
N LEU A 383 -14.42 27.87 -29.76
CA LEU A 383 -13.13 27.19 -29.70
C LEU A 383 -13.12 25.93 -30.58
N VAL A 384 -14.15 25.09 -30.48
CA VAL A 384 -14.32 23.88 -31.30
C VAL A 384 -14.40 24.22 -32.78
N ALA A 385 -15.12 25.30 -33.14
CA ALA A 385 -15.19 25.80 -34.52
C ALA A 385 -13.82 26.27 -35.06
N ASN A 386 -12.87 26.56 -34.17
CA ASN A 386 -11.53 27.05 -34.51
C ASN A 386 -10.44 25.96 -34.54
N PHE A 387 -10.79 24.71 -34.22
CA PHE A 387 -9.82 23.63 -34.24
C PHE A 387 -9.23 23.39 -35.65
N ALA A 388 -7.90 23.28 -35.72
CA ALA A 388 -7.17 22.93 -36.93
C ALA A 388 -7.40 21.47 -37.34
N ARG A 389 -7.62 20.60 -36.35
CA ARG A 389 -7.88 19.16 -36.53
C ARG A 389 -8.71 18.63 -35.35
N LYS A 390 -9.24 17.41 -35.50
CA LYS A 390 -9.88 16.72 -34.38
C LYS A 390 -8.87 16.53 -33.23
N PRO A 391 -9.27 16.75 -31.96
CA PRO A 391 -8.38 16.55 -30.83
C PRO A 391 -7.78 15.14 -30.80
N SER A 392 -6.46 15.05 -30.61
CA SER A 392 -5.72 13.78 -30.57
C SER A 392 -4.38 13.97 -29.88
N GLY A 393 -3.84 12.92 -29.25
CA GLY A 393 -2.53 12.98 -28.59
C GLY A 393 -2.52 13.77 -27.26
N GLY A 394 -1.33 13.97 -26.72
CA GLY A 394 -1.06 14.78 -25.54
C GLY A 394 -0.62 16.21 -25.85
N ASP A 395 -0.29 16.98 -24.81
CA ASP A 395 0.17 18.36 -24.92
C ASP A 395 1.46 18.48 -25.76
N THR A 396 2.41 17.56 -25.60
CA THR A 396 3.63 17.51 -26.42
C THR A 396 3.31 17.34 -27.91
N ASP A 397 2.33 16.52 -28.26
CA ASP A 397 1.94 16.32 -29.66
C ASP A 397 1.33 17.58 -30.26
N GLN A 398 0.66 18.43 -29.44
CA GLN A 398 0.14 19.71 -29.92
C GLN A 398 1.27 20.72 -30.15
N ILE A 399 2.31 20.69 -29.32
CA ILE A 399 3.52 21.51 -29.52
C ILE A 399 4.18 21.14 -30.84
N TYR A 400 4.40 19.85 -31.10
CA TYR A 400 5.02 19.42 -32.36
C TYR A 400 4.14 19.71 -33.57
N ALA A 401 2.83 19.53 -33.48
CA ALA A 401 1.90 19.89 -34.55
C ALA A 401 1.93 21.41 -34.85
N ALA A 402 2.03 22.25 -33.82
CA ALA A 402 2.17 23.70 -33.99
C ALA A 402 3.51 24.05 -34.65
N ALA A 403 4.61 23.38 -34.25
CA ALA A 403 5.93 23.58 -34.86
C ALA A 403 5.96 23.15 -36.33
N ALA A 404 5.21 22.09 -36.68
CA ALA A 404 5.03 21.61 -38.04
C ALA A 404 4.10 22.51 -38.89
N GLY A 405 3.40 23.45 -38.26
CA GLY A 405 2.48 24.36 -38.94
C GLY A 405 1.10 23.77 -39.24
N GLU A 406 0.72 22.64 -38.61
CA GLU A 406 -0.64 22.09 -38.71
C GLU A 406 -1.68 23.06 -38.13
N GLY A 407 -1.27 23.89 -37.16
CA GLY A 407 -2.04 24.97 -36.57
C GLY A 407 -1.09 26.03 -35.99
N GLY A 408 -1.62 27.23 -35.74
CA GLY A 408 -0.83 28.35 -35.23
C GLY A 408 -0.74 28.42 -33.70
N ILE A 409 -1.65 27.76 -32.98
CA ILE A 409 -1.84 27.88 -31.53
C ILE A 409 -2.00 26.49 -30.93
N ALA A 410 -1.27 26.19 -29.86
CA ALA A 410 -1.42 25.00 -29.05
C ALA A 410 -1.75 25.37 -27.59
N ILE A 411 -2.83 24.83 -27.03
CA ILE A 411 -3.21 25.02 -25.61
C ILE A 411 -2.62 23.87 -24.78
N VAL A 412 -1.64 24.18 -23.93
CA VAL A 412 -0.81 23.18 -23.23
C VAL A 412 -0.43 23.60 -21.83
N ASN A 413 -0.04 22.65 -20.97
CA ASN A 413 0.58 23.01 -19.69
C ASN A 413 2.02 23.51 -19.93
N SER A 414 2.40 24.54 -19.19
CA SER A 414 3.69 25.23 -19.27
C SER A 414 4.89 24.28 -19.22
N TYR A 415 4.85 23.26 -18.36
CA TYR A 415 5.95 22.33 -18.19
C TYR A 415 6.23 21.42 -19.40
N TYR A 416 5.23 21.14 -20.25
CA TYR A 416 5.48 20.42 -21.50
C TYR A 416 6.34 21.27 -22.44
N TRP A 417 6.00 22.55 -22.57
CA TRP A 417 6.83 23.51 -23.30
C TRP A 417 8.20 23.72 -22.64
N GLY A 418 8.25 23.74 -21.31
CA GLY A 418 9.50 23.85 -20.55
C GLY A 418 10.43 22.68 -20.87
N ARG A 419 9.92 21.46 -20.92
CA ARG A 419 10.73 20.28 -21.29
C ARG A 419 11.19 20.32 -22.74
N VAL A 420 10.33 20.71 -23.68
CA VAL A 420 10.72 20.83 -25.10
C VAL A 420 11.77 21.93 -25.29
N SER A 421 11.55 23.12 -24.73
CA SER A 421 12.49 24.25 -24.85
C SER A 421 13.81 24.03 -24.10
N ALA A 422 13.83 23.22 -23.04
CA ALA A 422 15.05 22.85 -22.32
C ALA A 422 15.83 21.69 -22.99
N SER A 423 15.22 20.94 -23.89
CA SER A 423 15.77 19.70 -24.43
C SER A 423 16.89 19.96 -25.44
N SER A 424 17.92 19.11 -25.42
CA SER A 424 18.98 19.08 -26.43
C SER A 424 18.65 18.18 -27.62
N GLY A 425 17.46 17.58 -27.66
CA GLY A 425 17.01 16.74 -28.76
C GLY A 425 16.77 17.57 -30.03
N LYS A 426 17.19 17.04 -31.19
CA LYS A 426 17.08 17.76 -32.48
C LYS A 426 15.64 18.19 -32.81
N THR A 427 14.67 17.30 -32.58
CA THR A 427 13.24 17.58 -32.82
C THR A 427 12.73 18.69 -31.89
N ASP A 428 13.16 18.67 -30.63
CA ASP A 428 12.75 19.64 -29.64
C ASP A 428 13.36 21.01 -29.91
N GLN A 429 14.63 21.07 -30.32
CA GLN A 429 15.31 22.30 -30.71
C GLN A 429 14.66 22.95 -31.94
N ASP A 430 14.24 22.14 -32.92
CA ASP A 430 13.51 22.64 -34.09
C ASP A 430 12.17 23.27 -33.66
N ALA A 431 11.40 22.59 -32.80
CA ALA A 431 10.17 23.15 -32.25
C ALA A 431 10.41 24.42 -31.42
N ALA A 432 11.43 24.41 -30.56
CA ALA A 432 11.85 25.53 -29.73
C ALA A 432 12.19 26.78 -30.56
N SER A 433 12.80 26.59 -31.73
CA SER A 433 13.19 27.70 -32.61
C SER A 433 11.99 28.40 -33.28
N LYS A 434 10.89 27.68 -33.51
CA LYS A 434 9.71 28.15 -34.26
C LYS A 434 8.60 28.68 -33.37
N LEU A 435 8.50 28.18 -32.15
CA LEU A 435 7.41 28.49 -31.25
C LEU A 435 7.82 29.48 -30.15
N ALA A 436 6.83 30.07 -29.50
CA ALA A 436 6.97 30.87 -28.29
C ALA A 436 5.77 30.63 -27.36
N VAL A 437 5.94 30.97 -26.08
CA VAL A 437 4.89 30.85 -25.07
C VAL A 437 4.22 32.20 -24.83
N PHE A 438 2.91 32.16 -24.59
CA PHE A 438 2.08 33.28 -24.22
C PHE A 438 1.21 32.89 -23.03
N PHE A 439 1.23 33.71 -21.98
CA PHE A 439 0.37 33.57 -20.82
C PHE A 439 -0.92 34.37 -21.07
N PRO A 440 -2.10 33.75 -21.10
CA PRO A 440 -3.35 34.48 -21.33
C PRO A 440 -3.75 35.35 -20.14
N ASN A 441 -4.67 36.29 -20.41
CA ASN A 441 -5.38 37.10 -19.41
C ASN A 441 -4.45 37.96 -18.53
N GLN A 442 -3.36 38.49 -19.09
CA GLN A 442 -2.35 39.28 -18.35
C GLN A 442 -2.74 40.75 -18.17
N ARG A 443 -3.42 41.34 -19.17
CA ARG A 443 -3.88 42.74 -19.13
C ARG A 443 -5.34 42.83 -18.68
N GLU A 444 -6.15 41.89 -19.14
CA GLU A 444 -7.59 41.81 -18.93
C GLU A 444 -7.95 40.44 -18.33
N GLY A 445 -9.01 40.38 -17.52
CA GLY A 445 -9.47 39.15 -16.86
C GLY A 445 -8.68 38.76 -15.60
N GLU A 446 -8.86 37.52 -15.16
CA GLU A 446 -8.42 36.99 -13.85
C GLU A 446 -6.91 36.71 -13.75
N GLY A 447 -6.15 36.70 -14.85
CA GLY A 447 -4.79 36.13 -14.87
C GLY A 447 -4.75 34.75 -15.53
N ALA A 448 -3.55 34.23 -15.78
CA ALA A 448 -3.38 32.91 -16.38
C ALA A 448 -3.86 31.82 -15.41
N MET A 449 -4.57 30.83 -15.95
CA MET A 449 -5.02 29.68 -15.16
C MET A 449 -3.81 28.89 -14.68
N VAL A 450 -3.70 28.75 -13.36
CA VAL A 450 -2.71 27.91 -12.69
C VAL A 450 -3.41 26.71 -12.08
N ASN A 451 -2.76 25.54 -12.09
CA ASN A 451 -3.22 24.32 -11.44
C ASN A 451 -2.03 23.66 -10.72
N ILE A 452 -2.27 22.66 -9.88
CA ILE A 452 -1.26 22.07 -8.99
C ILE A 452 -1.01 20.57 -9.26
N SER A 453 0.23 20.14 -9.10
CA SER A 453 0.49 18.77 -8.66
C SER A 453 0.41 18.78 -7.15
N GLY A 454 -0.35 17.88 -6.55
CA GLY A 454 -0.64 17.92 -5.12
C GLY A 454 -0.62 16.55 -4.46
N GLY A 455 -0.74 16.59 -3.14
CA GLY A 455 -0.75 15.42 -2.29
C GLY A 455 -1.86 15.47 -1.27
N ALA A 456 -2.32 14.29 -0.86
CA ALA A 456 -3.33 14.11 0.17
C ALA A 456 -3.01 12.88 1.01
N ILE A 457 -3.54 12.83 2.23
CA ILE A 457 -3.45 11.63 3.08
C ILE A 457 -4.66 10.75 2.82
N ALA A 458 -4.41 9.48 2.52
CA ALA A 458 -5.48 8.51 2.27
C ALA A 458 -6.26 8.22 3.55
N LYS A 459 -7.58 8.02 3.45
CA LYS A 459 -8.49 7.86 4.59
C LYS A 459 -8.10 6.74 5.56
N HIS A 460 -7.52 5.67 5.04
CA HIS A 460 -7.13 4.49 5.81
C HIS A 460 -5.60 4.37 5.97
N ALA A 461 -4.88 5.49 5.89
CA ALA A 461 -3.43 5.55 6.11
C ALA A 461 -3.05 4.89 7.43
N ARG A 462 -2.15 3.91 7.36
CA ARG A 462 -1.65 3.16 8.52
C ARG A 462 -0.48 3.88 9.17
N ASN A 463 0.26 4.65 8.38
CA ASN A 463 1.43 5.43 8.81
C ASN A 463 1.14 6.93 8.71
N PHE A 464 0.06 7.40 9.35
CA PHE A 464 -0.41 8.78 9.24
C PHE A 464 0.67 9.82 9.55
N ALA A 465 1.42 9.66 10.65
CA ALA A 465 2.48 10.60 11.01
C ALA A 465 3.59 10.68 9.94
N ASN A 466 3.94 9.54 9.33
CA ASN A 466 4.94 9.49 8.27
C ASN A 466 4.41 10.11 6.97
N ALA A 467 3.12 9.95 6.69
CA ALA A 467 2.45 10.60 5.57
C ALA A 467 2.44 12.13 5.70
N VAL A 468 2.14 12.66 6.90
CA VAL A 468 2.22 14.10 7.18
C VAL A 468 3.66 14.60 6.97
N ARG A 469 4.65 13.92 7.56
CA ARG A 469 6.07 14.25 7.40
C ARG A 469 6.51 14.28 5.93
N LEU A 470 6.03 13.33 5.12
CA LEU A 470 6.34 13.32 3.69
C LEU A 470 5.74 14.52 2.96
N LEU A 471 4.48 14.89 3.24
CA LEU A 471 3.88 16.08 2.63
C LEU A 471 4.59 17.36 3.06
N GLU A 472 4.93 17.50 4.34
CA GLU A 472 5.71 18.62 4.87
C GLU A 472 7.09 18.71 4.19
N PHE A 473 7.79 17.58 4.06
CA PHE A 473 9.05 17.52 3.34
C PHE A 473 8.90 17.96 1.88
N LEU A 474 7.91 17.44 1.15
CA LEU A 474 7.66 17.81 -0.26
C LEU A 474 7.29 19.29 -0.43
N SER A 475 6.77 19.92 0.61
CA SER A 475 6.51 21.37 0.66
C SER A 475 7.73 22.20 1.08
N SER A 476 8.85 21.59 1.51
CA SER A 476 10.04 22.33 1.90
C SER A 476 10.69 23.06 0.71
N ALA A 477 11.40 24.16 0.97
CA ALA A 477 12.07 24.93 -0.08
C ALA A 477 13.08 24.10 -0.88
N GLU A 478 13.81 23.18 -0.23
CA GLU A 478 14.77 22.30 -0.91
C GLU A 478 14.06 21.28 -1.82
N ALA A 479 13.03 20.60 -1.29
CA ALA A 479 12.26 19.64 -2.08
C ALA A 479 11.57 20.33 -3.26
N GLN A 480 11.01 21.52 -3.05
CA GLN A 480 10.39 22.34 -4.09
C GLN A 480 11.36 22.70 -5.20
N LYS A 481 12.58 23.11 -4.85
CA LYS A 481 13.62 23.43 -5.84
C LYS A 481 13.91 22.23 -6.73
N ILE A 482 14.04 21.04 -6.16
CA ILE A 482 14.29 19.82 -6.93
C ILE A 482 13.05 19.43 -7.75
N TYR A 483 11.88 19.42 -7.12
CA TYR A 483 10.65 18.92 -7.72
C TYR A 483 10.21 19.78 -8.91
N ALA A 484 10.19 21.10 -8.71
CA ALA A 484 9.83 22.07 -9.73
C ALA A 484 10.86 22.09 -10.87
N TYR A 485 12.15 22.10 -10.55
CA TYR A 485 13.22 22.17 -11.56
C TYR A 485 13.21 20.96 -12.49
N VAL A 486 13.14 19.74 -11.96
CA VAL A 486 13.21 18.51 -12.77
C VAL A 486 12.01 18.41 -13.72
N ASN A 487 10.80 18.74 -13.26
CA ASN A 487 9.63 18.64 -14.12
C ASN A 487 9.36 19.89 -14.97
N GLN A 488 10.12 20.97 -14.82
CA GLN A 488 9.83 22.28 -15.43
C GLN A 488 8.47 22.85 -14.97
N GLU A 489 8.12 22.62 -13.69
CA GLU A 489 7.00 23.27 -13.02
C GLU A 489 7.48 24.47 -12.20
N TYR A 490 6.55 25.28 -11.72
CA TYR A 490 6.86 26.39 -10.82
C TYR A 490 6.73 25.91 -9.36
N PRO A 491 7.62 26.37 -8.45
CA PRO A 491 7.44 26.16 -7.02
C PRO A 491 6.17 26.84 -6.51
N ILE A 492 5.49 26.22 -5.54
CA ILE A 492 4.37 26.87 -4.84
C ILE A 492 4.87 27.79 -3.73
N VAL A 493 6.00 27.44 -3.14
CA VAL A 493 6.58 28.15 -2.00
C VAL A 493 7.21 29.45 -2.46
N GLN A 494 6.83 30.54 -1.80
CA GLN A 494 7.33 31.87 -2.10
C GLN A 494 8.85 31.94 -1.87
N GLY A 495 9.56 32.62 -2.77
CA GLY A 495 11.02 32.79 -2.69
C GLY A 495 11.84 31.62 -3.22
N VAL A 496 11.22 30.50 -3.64
CA VAL A 496 11.94 29.41 -4.31
C VAL A 496 12.05 29.70 -5.80
N GLU A 497 13.28 29.71 -6.32
CA GLU A 497 13.55 29.94 -7.73
C GLU A 497 13.10 28.75 -8.59
N CYS A 498 12.46 29.05 -9.73
CA CYS A 498 12.17 28.06 -10.77
C CYS A 498 13.38 27.85 -11.69
N SER A 499 13.27 26.94 -12.67
CA SER A 499 14.36 26.68 -13.62
C SER A 499 14.69 27.91 -14.48
N SER A 500 15.92 27.99 -14.98
CA SER A 500 16.36 29.08 -15.87
C SER A 500 15.50 29.21 -17.13
N VAL A 501 14.95 28.09 -17.62
CA VAL A 501 14.01 28.09 -18.75
C VAL A 501 12.72 28.82 -18.40
N LEU A 502 12.12 28.52 -17.24
CA LEU A 502 10.92 29.22 -16.78
C LEU A 502 11.18 30.69 -16.47
N GLN A 503 12.35 31.01 -15.88
CA GLN A 503 12.77 32.39 -15.64
C GLN A 503 12.89 33.19 -16.94
N SER A 504 13.34 32.57 -18.02
CA SER A 504 13.49 33.22 -19.32
C SER A 504 12.17 33.69 -19.94
N TRP A 505 11.03 33.16 -19.49
CA TRP A 505 9.70 33.57 -19.96
C TRP A 505 9.15 34.80 -19.24
N GLY A 506 9.84 35.26 -18.19
CA GLY A 506 9.43 36.40 -17.37
C GLY A 506 8.36 36.05 -16.34
N GLU A 507 7.96 37.07 -15.59
CA GLU A 507 6.87 36.98 -14.63
C GLU A 507 5.51 37.09 -15.33
N PHE A 508 4.51 36.42 -14.78
CA PHE A 508 3.13 36.50 -15.26
C PHE A 508 2.16 36.56 -14.08
N ARG A 509 1.01 37.19 -14.30
CA ARG A 509 -0.10 37.22 -13.36
C ARG A 509 -0.82 35.88 -13.36
N GLU A 510 -0.84 35.24 -12.20
CA GLU A 510 -1.61 34.03 -11.91
C GLU A 510 -3.05 34.41 -11.57
N SER A 511 -4.01 33.55 -11.90
CA SER A 511 -5.37 33.71 -11.37
C SER A 511 -5.42 33.47 -9.87
N GLU A 512 -6.19 34.31 -9.18
CA GLU A 512 -6.44 34.23 -7.74
C GLU A 512 -7.61 33.31 -7.39
N LEU A 513 -8.27 32.71 -8.39
CA LEU A 513 -9.40 31.80 -8.20
C LEU A 513 -8.97 30.56 -7.38
N PRO A 514 -9.60 30.30 -6.22
CA PRO A 514 -9.28 29.14 -5.40
C PRO A 514 -9.54 27.82 -6.14
N LEU A 515 -8.57 26.92 -6.18
CA LEU A 515 -8.70 25.67 -6.94
C LEU A 515 -9.81 24.74 -6.43
N GLN A 516 -10.20 24.88 -5.17
CA GLN A 516 -11.33 24.15 -4.61
C GLN A 516 -12.66 24.55 -5.28
N ASP A 517 -12.79 25.79 -5.76
CA ASP A 517 -14.03 26.31 -6.34
C ASP A 517 -14.30 25.68 -7.71
N LEU A 518 -13.30 25.03 -8.32
CA LEU A 518 -13.48 24.22 -9.52
C LEU A 518 -14.45 23.04 -9.28
N GLU A 519 -14.53 22.53 -8.04
CA GLU A 519 -15.31 21.34 -7.69
C GLU A 519 -16.78 21.44 -8.14
N GLU A 520 -17.40 22.61 -7.96
CA GLU A 520 -18.82 22.83 -8.24
C GLU A 520 -19.11 22.80 -9.74
N HIS A 521 -18.10 23.08 -10.56
CA HIS A 521 -18.24 23.27 -12.00
C HIS A 521 -17.75 22.08 -12.85
N LEU A 522 -17.12 21.06 -12.25
CA LEU A 522 -16.53 19.95 -13.02
C LEU A 522 -17.54 19.12 -13.80
N ALA A 523 -18.69 18.82 -13.19
CA ALA A 523 -19.73 18.04 -13.87
C ALA A 523 -20.29 18.82 -15.07
N GLU A 524 -20.51 20.12 -14.89
CA GLU A 524 -20.98 21.01 -15.96
C GLU A 524 -19.92 21.21 -17.05
N ALA A 525 -18.65 21.29 -16.69
CA ALA A 525 -17.55 21.40 -17.64
C ALA A 525 -17.49 20.21 -18.60
N VAL A 526 -17.66 18.99 -18.09
CA VAL A 526 -17.74 17.78 -18.92
C VAL A 526 -18.97 17.80 -19.82
N LEU A 527 -20.13 18.21 -19.29
CA LEU A 527 -21.38 18.30 -20.05
C LEU A 527 -21.26 19.31 -21.20
N ILE A 528 -20.77 20.52 -20.94
CA ILE A 528 -20.58 21.56 -21.96
C ILE A 528 -19.61 21.07 -23.03
N ALA A 529 -18.53 20.40 -22.66
CA ALA A 529 -17.56 19.88 -23.63
C ALA A 529 -18.19 18.85 -24.59
N ASP A 530 -18.99 17.93 -24.05
CA ASP A 530 -19.70 16.91 -24.83
C ASP A 530 -20.77 17.52 -25.75
N GLU A 531 -21.64 18.37 -25.20
CA GLU A 531 -22.75 19.00 -25.93
C GLU A 531 -22.27 19.92 -27.06
N GLU A 532 -21.16 20.62 -26.88
CA GLU A 532 -20.59 21.52 -27.88
C GLU A 532 -19.58 20.81 -28.82
N GLY A 533 -19.42 19.49 -28.69
CA GLY A 533 -18.70 18.65 -29.65
C GLY A 533 -17.17 18.65 -29.51
N TRP A 534 -16.65 19.00 -28.33
CA TRP A 534 -15.23 18.82 -28.03
C TRP A 534 -14.95 17.34 -27.73
N LYS A 535 -14.43 16.63 -28.74
CA LYS A 535 -14.07 15.20 -28.67
C LYS A 535 -12.87 14.90 -27.80
#